data_AF-A0A7L0BRZ9-F1
#
_entry.id   AF-A0A7L0BRZ9-F1
#
_cell.length_a   1.000
_cell.length_b   1.000
_cell.length_c   1.000
_cell.angle_alpha   90.00
_cell.angle_beta   90.00
_cell.angle_gamma   90.00
#
_symmetry.space_group_name_H-M   'P 1'
#
loop_
_entity.id
_entity.type
_entity.pdbx_description
1 polymer ?
#
loop_
_entity_poly.entity_id
_entity_poly.type
_entity_poly.pdbx_seq_one_letter_code
_entity_poly.pdbx_strand_id
1 'polypeptide(L)' 'ARSRASITFRDILAASRWQPAPQHGYQCVSCCRVFPTLWSVKAHIQHSSQEGYSCKVYYRRLKALWEKEHKEQEAAAPRV' A
#
# COMPACT_ATOMS: atom_id res chain seq x y z
N ALA A 1 -5.90 -33.36 -16.77
CA ALA A 1 -6.38 -32.70 -15.54
C ALA A 1 -5.36 -31.62 -15.15
N ARG A 2 -5.80 -30.36 -14.98
CA ARG A 2 -4.90 -29.24 -14.66
C ARG A 2 -4.66 -29.24 -13.15
N SER A 3 -3.55 -29.81 -12.70
CA SER A 3 -3.19 -29.81 -11.28
C SER A 3 -3.16 -28.36 -10.78
N ARG A 4 -4.12 -27.98 -9.92
CA ARG A 4 -4.08 -26.69 -9.23
C ARG A 4 -2.96 -26.77 -8.21
N ALA A 5 -1.85 -26.10 -8.49
CA ALA A 5 -0.84 -25.85 -7.48
C ALA A 5 -1.54 -25.17 -6.30
N SER A 6 -1.54 -25.84 -5.15
CA SER A 6 -2.14 -25.33 -3.92
C SER A 6 -1.03 -24.61 -3.17
N ILE A 7 -1.15 -23.29 -3.04
CA ILE A 7 -0.16 -22.48 -2.33
C ILE A 7 -0.30 -22.77 -0.83
N THR A 8 0.76 -23.26 -0.20
CA THR A 8 0.78 -23.54 1.23
C THR A 8 1.40 -22.38 2.00
N PHE A 9 1.15 -22.33 3.32
CA PHE A 9 1.80 -21.35 4.21
C PHE A 9 3.33 -21.42 4.15
N ARG A 10 3.90 -22.61 3.93
CA ARG A 10 5.35 -22.78 3.78
C ARG A 10 5.88 -22.12 2.51
N ASP A 11 5.11 -22.16 1.43
CA ASP A 11 5.46 -21.50 0.16
C ASP A 11 5.47 -19.97 0.33
N ILE A 12 4.48 -19.44 1.06
CA ILE A 12 4.40 -18.00 1.40
C ILE A 12 5.62 -17.60 2.22
N LEU A 13 5.93 -18.31 3.31
CA LEU A 13 7.11 -18.03 4.12
C LEU A 13 8.40 -18.15 3.30
N ALA A 14 8.49 -19.12 2.39
CA ALA A 14 9.64 -19.27 1.51
C ALA A 14 9.86 -18.08 0.60
N ALA A 15 8.80 -17.53 0.02
CA ALA A 15 8.87 -16.33 -0.80
C ALA A 15 9.23 -15.10 0.03
N SER A 16 8.68 -14.97 1.25
CA SER A 16 8.94 -13.85 2.15
C SER A 16 10.39 -13.80 2.65
N ARG A 17 11.10 -14.93 2.74
CA ARG A 17 12.52 -14.97 3.13
C ARG A 17 13.42 -14.14 2.20
N TRP A 18 13.02 -13.94 0.95
CA TRP A 18 13.75 -13.16 -0.05
C TRP A 18 13.35 -11.68 -0.07
N GLN A 19 12.32 -11.29 0.68
CA GLN A 19 11.96 -9.89 0.86
C GLN A 19 12.88 -9.35 1.97
N PRO A 20 13.88 -8.51 1.64
CA PRO A 20 14.68 -7.88 2.67
C PRO A 20 13.74 -7.11 3.59
N ALA A 21 13.96 -7.19 4.91
CA ALA A 21 13.32 -6.24 5.82
C ALA A 21 13.57 -4.82 5.27
N PRO A 22 12.58 -3.91 5.29
CA PRO A 22 12.81 -2.51 4.96
C PRO A 22 13.87 -1.95 5.90
N GLN A 23 15.15 -1.99 5.50
CA GLN A 23 16.22 -1.57 6.39
C GLN A 23 16.11 -0.05 6.57
N HIS A 24 15.91 0.72 5.48
CA HIS A 24 15.75 2.17 5.53
C HIS A 24 14.94 2.66 4.32
N GLY A 25 13.98 3.58 4.50
CA GLY A 25 13.26 4.23 3.39
C GLY A 25 11.76 4.42 3.63
N TYR A 26 11.04 4.76 2.55
CA TYR A 26 9.60 5.01 2.55
C TYR A 26 8.87 3.83 1.92
N GLN A 27 7.95 3.21 2.68
CA GLN A 27 7.20 2.05 2.23
C GLN A 27 5.84 2.47 1.63
N CYS A 28 5.53 1.92 0.45
CA CYS A 28 4.20 2.01 -0.12
C CYS A 28 3.28 1.01 0.60
N VAL A 29 2.24 1.48 1.29
CA VAL A 29 1.37 0.62 2.13
C VAL A 29 0.56 -0.37 1.29
N SER A 30 0.25 -0.06 0.03
CA SER A 30 -0.55 -0.94 -0.83
C SER A 30 0.20 -2.13 -1.41
N CYS A 31 1.50 -1.99 -1.68
CA CYS A 31 2.31 -3.04 -2.32
C CYS A 31 3.53 -3.45 -1.49
N CYS A 32 3.71 -2.86 -0.30
CA CYS A 32 4.82 -3.08 0.62
C CYS A 32 6.22 -2.84 0.05
N ARG A 33 6.35 -2.26 -1.15
CA ARG A 33 7.63 -1.95 -1.77
C ARG A 33 8.27 -0.73 -1.08
N VAL A 34 9.57 -0.83 -0.81
CA VAL A 34 10.36 0.21 -0.13
C VAL A 34 11.08 1.04 -1.18
N PHE A 35 11.08 2.35 -0.97
CA PHE A 35 11.71 3.31 -1.87
C PHE A 35 12.67 4.20 -1.10
N PRO A 36 13.77 4.66 -1.74
CA PRO A 36 14.78 5.48 -1.05
C PRO A 36 14.27 6.89 -0.70
N THR A 37 13.24 7.40 -1.39
CA THR A 37 12.76 8.78 -1.23
C THR A 37 11.23 8.88 -1.31
N LEU A 38 10.64 9.91 -0.71
CA LEU A 38 9.21 10.21 -0.87
C LEU A 38 8.82 10.45 -2.34
N TRP A 39 9.70 11.09 -3.11
CA TRP A 39 9.45 11.37 -4.53
C TRP A 39 9.30 10.08 -5.34
N SER A 40 10.14 9.08 -5.07
CA SER A 40 10.05 7.78 -5.75
C SER A 40 8.77 7.01 -5.39
N VAL A 41 8.30 7.09 -4.14
CA VAL A 41 6.96 6.57 -3.76
C VAL A 41 5.86 7.28 -4.54
N LYS A 42 5.91 8.61 -4.62
CA LYS A 42 4.90 9.42 -5.31
C LYS A 42 4.84 9.08 -6.81
N ALA A 43 6.00 8.98 -7.46
CA ALA A 43 6.09 8.57 -8.86
C ALA A 43 5.55 7.15 -9.08
N HIS A 44 5.90 6.21 -8.20
CA HIS A 44 5.37 4.85 -8.23
C HIS A 44 3.84 4.83 -8.14
N ILE A 45 3.23 5.57 -7.20
CA ILE A 45 1.77 5.63 -7.07
C ILE A 45 1.14 6.16 -8.37
N GLN A 46 1.72 7.18 -9.00
CA GLN A 46 1.18 7.77 -10.22
C GLN A 46 1.18 6.80 -11.41
N HIS A 47 2.22 5.97 -11.53
CA HIS A 47 2.43 5.02 -12.64
C HIS A 47 2.00 3.58 -12.31
N SER A 48 1.52 3.32 -11.09
CA SER A 48 1.22 1.96 -10.58
C SER A 48 0.29 1.12 -11.44
N SER A 49 -0.57 1.72 -12.27
CA SER A 49 -1.43 0.99 -13.23
C SER A 49 -0.64 0.11 -14.21
N GLN A 50 0.65 0.40 -14.44
CA GLN A 50 1.52 -0.37 -15.32
C GLN A 50 2.24 -1.53 -14.61
N GLU A 51 2.31 -1.53 -13.28
CA GLU A 51 3.06 -2.55 -12.51
C GLU A 51 2.16 -3.70 -11.99
N GLY A 52 0.88 -3.72 -12.36
CA GLY A 52 -0.07 -4.75 -11.92
C GLY A 52 -0.57 -4.58 -10.47
N TYR A 53 -0.15 -3.52 -9.78
CA TYR A 53 -0.61 -3.18 -8.44
C TYR A 53 -1.48 -1.91 -8.45
N SER A 54 -2.61 -1.94 -7.76
CA SER A 54 -3.57 -0.81 -7.74
C SER A 54 -3.23 0.26 -6.70
N CYS A 55 -1.95 0.62 -6.55
CA CYS A 55 -1.50 1.58 -5.53
C CYS A 55 -2.22 2.93 -5.68
N LYS A 56 -2.37 3.45 -6.91
CA LYS A 56 -3.11 4.69 -7.18
C LYS A 56 -4.54 4.67 -6.66
N VAL A 57 -5.23 3.55 -6.87
CA VAL A 57 -6.63 3.39 -6.45
C VAL A 57 -6.71 3.31 -4.93
N TYR A 58 -5.82 2.52 -4.31
CA TYR A 58 -5.71 2.44 -2.86
C TYR A 58 -5.52 3.82 -2.22
N TYR A 59 -4.53 4.60 -2.69
CA TYR A 59 -4.24 5.92 -2.14
C TYR A 59 -5.38 6.92 -2.33
N ARG A 60 -6.10 6.87 -3.47
CA ARG A 60 -7.30 7.69 -3.68
C ARG A 60 -8.40 7.36 -2.67
N ARG A 61 -8.63 6.08 -2.41
CA ARG A 61 -9.65 5.64 -1.46
C ARG A 61 -9.27 6.02 -0.03
N LEU A 62 -8.00 5.83 0.35
CA LEU A 62 -7.49 6.25 1.65
C LEU A 62 -7.63 7.76 1.86
N LYS A 63 -7.28 8.58 0.85
CA LYS A 63 -7.45 10.03 0.90
C LYS A 63 -8.91 10.43 1.14
N ALA A 64 -9.86 9.81 0.43
CA ALA A 64 -11.28 10.09 0.62
C ALA A 64 -11.77 9.73 2.03
N LEU A 65 -11.26 8.64 2.63
CA LEU A 65 -11.56 8.27 4.01
C LEU A 65 -11.03 9.31 4.99
N TRP A 66 -9.78 9.77 4.83
CA TRP A 66 -9.22 10.82 5.68
C TRP A 66 -9.95 12.15 5.56
N GLU A 67 -10.34 12.55 4.35
CA GLU A 67 -11.14 13.77 4.14
C GLU A 67 -12.52 13.68 4.81
N LYS A 68 -13.12 12.48 4.81
CA LYS A 68 -14.38 12.24 5.51
C LYS A 68 -14.20 12.35 7.03
N GLU A 69 -13.20 11.66 7.56
CA GLU A 69 -12.85 11.67 8.98
C GLU A 69 -12.56 13.09 9.48
N HIS A 70 -11.78 13.89 8.73
CA HIS A 70 -11.49 15.27 9.08
C HIS A 70 -12.75 16.13 9.17
N LYS A 71 -13.67 16.00 8.21
CA LYS A 71 -14.96 16.71 8.22
C LYS A 71 -15.82 16.30 9.42
N GLU A 72 -15.82 15.02 9.77
CA GLU A 72 -16.55 14.50 10.94
C GLU A 72 -15.94 15.04 12.24
N GLN A 73 -14.61 15.15 12.32
CA GLN A 73 -13.91 15.76 13.46
C GLN A 73 -14.16 17.28 13.57
N GLU A 74 -14.14 18.02 12.46
CA GLU A 74 -14.49 19.44 12.45
C GLU A 74 -15.95 19.70 12.83
N ALA A 75 -16.87 18.84 12.40
CA ALA A 75 -18.28 18.93 12.78
C ALA A 75 -18.53 18.59 14.26
N ALA A 76 -17.68 17.74 14.86
CA ALA A 76 -17.76 17.36 16.27
C ALA A 76 -17.04 18.34 17.21
N ALA A 77 -16.23 19.28 16.69
CA ALA A 77 -15.54 20.27 17.50
C ALA A 77 -16.56 21.27 18.14
N PRO A 78 -16.45 21.59 19.43
CA PRO A 78 -17.36 22.53 20.07
C PRO A 78 -17.20 23.91 19.45
N ARG A 79 -18.31 24.54 19.06
CA ARG A 79 -18.31 25.96 18.70
C ARG A 79 -18.06 26.77 19.97
N VAL A 80 -16.86 27.35 20.09
CA VAL A 80 -16.53 28.38 21.08
C VAL A 80 -16.98 29.73 20.55
#